data_AF-A0A3B6EN56-F1
#
_entry.id   AF-A0A3B6EN56-F1
#
_cell.length_a   1.000
_cell.length_b   1.000
_cell.length_c   1.000
_cell.angle_alpha   90.00
_cell.angle_beta   90.00
_cell.angle_gamma   90.00
#
_symmetry.space_group_name_H-M   'P 1'
#
loop_
_entity.id
_entity.type
_entity.pdbx_description
1 polymer ?
#
loop_
_entity_poly.entity_id
_entity_poly.type
_entity_poly.pdbx_seq_one_letter_code
_entity_poly.pdbx_strand_id
1 'polypeptide(L)'
;MQLIESIRARVHAACGSVVSCADITLFATRHSIVVSGGPWFSVPQGNLDSLAPASQDKVSNLPSPTTASVAKLVESFRTRGLGDVADLVALSGAHTIGRSHCGSFADRSRRADDTFSRKLAANCSKHPDRLQNLDVVTPDLFDNGYYKALRSNQGVLTSDMALVKNKTTAAIVKRFAQSKDAFFRQFARSMEKLARAPKPAGNVGEIRRFSCFRTNAQRADAAGEEEGEEEEEGFAASA
;
A
#
# COMPACT_ATOMS: atom_id res chain seq x y z
N MET A 1 6.80 8.54 -4.42
CA MET A 1 8.03 7.77 -4.09
C MET A 1 9.17 8.64 -3.54
N GLN A 2 9.36 9.88 -4.01
CA GLN A 2 10.39 10.82 -3.49
C GLN A 2 10.41 11.00 -1.97
N LEU A 3 9.26 10.89 -1.29
CA LEU A 3 9.18 10.95 0.17
C LEU A 3 10.05 9.89 0.87
N ILE A 4 10.01 8.63 0.42
CA ILE A 4 10.80 7.54 1.02
C ILE A 4 12.29 7.79 0.84
N GLU A 5 12.70 8.29 -0.33
CA GLU A 5 14.08 8.67 -0.60
C GLU A 5 14.56 9.82 0.30
N SER A 6 13.72 10.83 0.52
CA SER A 6 14.02 11.93 1.44
C SER A 6 14.16 11.46 2.89
N ILE A 7 13.29 10.55 3.34
CA ILE A 7 13.40 9.95 4.68
C ILE A 7 14.70 9.15 4.79
N ARG A 8 15.03 8.31 3.80
CA ARG A 8 16.29 7.55 3.77
C ARG A 8 17.50 8.47 3.89
N ALA A 9 17.58 9.51 3.07
CA ALA A 9 18.69 10.46 3.10
C ALA A 9 18.85 11.11 4.49
N ARG A 10 17.76 11.53 5.12
CA ARG A 10 17.78 12.12 6.48
C ARG A 10 18.22 11.11 7.54
N VAL A 11 17.72 9.89 7.49
CA VAL A 11 18.08 8.82 8.44
C VAL A 11 19.55 8.44 8.28
N HIS A 12 20.04 8.30 7.05
CA HIS A 12 21.44 7.95 6.78
C HIS A 12 22.41 9.08 7.12
N ALA A 13 21.99 10.34 6.97
CA ALA A 13 22.77 11.48 7.44
C ALA A 13 22.90 11.52 8.97
N ALA A 14 21.88 11.06 9.70
CA ALA A 14 21.87 11.07 11.16
C ALA A 14 22.62 9.88 11.78
N CYS A 15 22.48 8.68 11.21
CA CYS A 15 22.91 7.44 11.85
C CYS A 15 23.76 6.52 10.94
N GLY A 16 24.17 7.01 9.76
CA GLY A 16 24.85 6.20 8.74
C GLY A 16 23.91 5.25 7.98
N SER A 17 24.46 4.54 7.00
CA SER A 17 23.71 3.62 6.12
C SER A 17 23.39 2.28 6.78
N VAL A 18 22.64 2.33 7.90
CA VAL A 18 22.29 1.16 8.73
C VAL A 18 20.80 0.80 8.71
N VAL A 19 19.95 1.69 8.18
CA VAL A 19 18.50 1.46 8.10
C VAL A 19 18.10 1.17 6.65
N SER A 20 17.43 0.05 6.42
CA SER A 20 16.94 -0.34 5.09
C SER A 20 15.74 0.50 4.64
N CYS A 21 15.52 0.56 3.34
CA CYS A 21 14.33 1.17 2.77
C CYS A 21 13.04 0.42 3.12
N ALA A 22 13.13 -0.90 3.32
CA ALA A 22 12.04 -1.72 3.83
C ALA A 22 11.58 -1.26 5.23
N ASP A 23 12.52 -1.09 6.18
CA ASP A 23 12.19 -0.62 7.52
C ASP A 23 11.71 0.83 7.52
N ILE A 24 12.32 1.70 6.70
CA ILE A 24 11.85 3.08 6.50
C ILE A 24 10.39 3.09 6.05
N THR A 25 10.02 2.24 5.09
CA THR A 25 8.64 2.16 4.57
C THR A 25 7.67 1.70 5.64
N LEU A 26 8.03 0.69 6.44
CA LEU A 26 7.18 0.22 7.53
C LEU A 26 6.99 1.30 8.61
N PHE A 27 8.06 2.00 8.99
CA PHE A 27 8.00 3.08 9.97
C PHE A 27 7.23 4.30 9.49
N ALA A 28 7.40 4.67 8.22
CA ALA A 28 6.64 5.72 7.57
C ALA A 28 5.15 5.35 7.54
N THR A 29 4.82 4.10 7.19
CA THR A 29 3.43 3.61 7.16
C THR A 29 2.75 3.75 8.53
N ARG A 30 3.37 3.26 9.60
CA ARG A 30 2.84 3.42 10.97
C ARG A 30 2.68 4.91 11.33
N HIS A 31 3.68 5.75 11.04
CA HIS A 31 3.58 7.19 11.33
C HIS A 31 2.44 7.86 10.56
N SER A 32 2.26 7.54 9.28
CA SER A 32 1.14 8.05 8.47
C SER A 32 -0.21 7.66 9.06
N ILE A 33 -0.35 6.41 9.54
CA ILE A 33 -1.60 5.96 10.19
C ILE A 33 -1.85 6.75 11.48
N VAL A 34 -0.83 6.90 12.32
CA VAL A 34 -0.95 7.61 13.62
C VAL A 34 -1.24 9.10 13.42
N VAL A 35 -0.54 9.78 12.51
CA VAL A 35 -0.76 11.22 12.27
C VAL A 35 -2.14 11.50 11.67
N SER A 36 -2.71 10.54 10.94
CA SER A 36 -4.09 10.59 10.46
C SER A 36 -5.14 10.22 11.53
N GLY A 37 -4.74 9.96 12.78
CA GLY A 37 -5.66 9.65 13.90
C GLY A 37 -5.92 8.16 14.15
N GLY A 38 -5.19 7.28 13.46
CA GLY A 38 -5.30 5.84 13.58
C GLY A 38 -4.52 5.25 14.76
N PRO A 39 -4.59 3.92 14.96
CA PRO A 39 -3.93 3.26 16.07
C PRO A 39 -2.41 3.17 15.87
N TRP A 40 -1.68 3.22 16.98
CA TRP A 40 -0.29 2.80 17.01
C TRP A 40 -0.19 1.26 17.00
N PHE A 41 0.87 0.74 16.38
CA PHE A 41 1.20 -0.68 16.38
C PHE A 41 2.72 -0.88 16.29
N SER A 42 3.19 -2.04 16.77
CA SER A 42 4.61 -2.36 16.76
C SER A 42 5.08 -2.72 15.35
N VAL A 43 6.26 -2.24 14.97
CA VAL A 43 6.88 -2.56 13.69
C VAL A 43 8.19 -3.30 13.96
N PRO A 44 8.36 -4.55 13.47
CA PRO A 44 9.64 -5.24 13.57
C PRO A 44 10.70 -4.52 12.72
N GLN A 45 11.95 -4.61 13.16
CA GLN A 45 13.12 -3.99 12.52
C GLN A 45 14.07 -5.07 11.99
N GLY A 46 15.04 -4.65 11.20
CA GLY A 46 16.08 -5.51 10.64
C GLY A 46 15.68 -6.12 9.30
N ASN A 47 14.65 -5.59 8.63
CA ASN A 47 14.34 -6.03 7.28
C ASN A 47 15.46 -5.60 6.34
N LEU A 48 15.92 -6.47 5.44
CA LEU A 48 16.81 -6.09 4.34
C LEU A 48 16.02 -5.74 3.08
N ASP A 49 16.61 -4.89 2.24
CA ASP A 49 16.09 -4.50 0.94
C ASP A 49 16.34 -5.61 -0.08
N SER A 50 15.31 -5.94 -0.87
CA SER A 50 15.42 -6.95 -1.92
C SER A 50 16.49 -6.56 -2.97
N LEU A 51 17.19 -7.57 -3.51
CA LEU A 51 18.17 -7.38 -4.59
C LEU A 51 17.51 -7.26 -5.97
N ALA A 52 16.19 -7.44 -6.06
CA ALA A 52 15.43 -7.31 -7.29
C ALA A 52 14.01 -6.77 -7.01
N PRO A 53 13.38 -6.09 -7.98
CA PRO A 53 11.96 -5.78 -7.88
C PRO A 53 11.10 -7.06 -7.82
N ALA A 54 9.85 -6.91 -7.42
CA ALA A 54 8.88 -8.00 -7.49
C ALA A 54 8.69 -8.44 -8.96
N SER A 55 8.57 -9.75 -9.20
CA SER A 55 8.20 -10.26 -10.52
C SER A 55 6.81 -9.81 -10.92
N GLN A 56 6.56 -9.68 -12.22
CA GLN A 56 5.26 -9.27 -12.74
C GLN A 56 4.13 -10.20 -12.26
N ASP A 57 4.37 -11.50 -12.16
CA ASP A 57 3.39 -12.45 -11.63
C ASP A 57 2.97 -12.13 -10.20
N LYS A 58 3.91 -11.73 -9.34
CA LYS A 58 3.59 -11.33 -7.96
C LYS A 58 2.72 -10.07 -7.93
N VAL A 59 2.97 -9.13 -8.84
CA VAL A 59 2.18 -7.90 -8.99
C VAL A 59 0.78 -8.24 -9.51
N SER A 60 0.68 -9.05 -10.56
CA SER A 60 -0.59 -9.48 -11.16
C SER A 60 -1.44 -10.34 -10.22
N ASN A 61 -0.82 -11.01 -9.24
CA ASN A 61 -1.49 -11.79 -8.20
C ASN A 61 -1.98 -10.95 -7.01
N LEU A 62 -1.88 -9.62 -7.07
CA LEU A 62 -2.54 -8.74 -6.09
C LEU A 62 -4.07 -8.73 -6.31
N PRO A 63 -4.86 -8.62 -5.23
CA PRO A 63 -6.31 -8.58 -5.37
C PRO A 63 -6.82 -7.47 -6.28
N SER A 64 -7.64 -7.84 -7.26
CA SER A 64 -8.35 -6.86 -8.10
C SER A 64 -9.44 -6.12 -7.31
N PRO A 65 -9.56 -4.79 -7.44
CA PRO A 65 -10.63 -4.03 -6.79
C PRO A 65 -12.02 -4.27 -7.40
N THR A 66 -12.10 -4.76 -8.64
CA THR A 66 -13.35 -4.88 -9.40
C THR A 66 -13.95 -6.30 -9.41
N THR A 67 -13.13 -7.33 -9.26
CA THR A 67 -13.54 -8.74 -9.51
C THR A 67 -13.22 -9.71 -8.37
N ALA A 68 -12.62 -9.25 -7.27
CA ALA A 68 -12.28 -10.12 -6.16
C ALA A 68 -13.52 -10.50 -5.33
N SER A 69 -13.78 -11.81 -5.20
CA SER A 69 -14.74 -12.34 -4.23
C SER A 69 -14.09 -12.42 -2.85
N VAL A 70 -14.90 -12.43 -1.77
CA VAL A 70 -14.37 -12.59 -0.40
C VAL A 70 -13.51 -13.85 -0.26
N ALA A 71 -13.88 -14.96 -0.89
CA ALA A 71 -13.06 -16.18 -0.87
C ALA A 71 -11.67 -15.96 -1.50
N LYS A 72 -11.59 -15.27 -2.66
CA LYS A 72 -10.32 -14.93 -3.31
C LYS A 72 -9.50 -13.94 -2.46
N LEU A 73 -10.16 -12.99 -1.81
CA LEU A 73 -9.51 -12.04 -0.90
C LEU A 73 -8.91 -12.76 0.31
N VAL A 74 -9.68 -13.62 0.97
CA VAL A 74 -9.21 -14.42 2.11
C VAL A 74 -8.01 -15.29 1.71
N GLU A 75 -8.08 -15.96 0.56
CA GLU A 75 -6.96 -16.79 0.09
C GLU A 75 -5.70 -15.97 -0.20
N SER A 76 -5.86 -14.79 -0.83
CA SER A 76 -4.74 -13.88 -1.09
C SER A 76 -4.09 -13.37 0.21
N PHE A 77 -4.87 -13.15 1.25
CA PHE A 77 -4.38 -12.78 2.58
C PHE A 77 -3.68 -13.96 3.26
N ARG A 78 -4.28 -15.15 3.22
CA ARG A 78 -3.75 -16.38 3.81
C ARG A 78 -2.35 -16.71 3.29
N THR A 79 -2.15 -16.60 1.97
CA THR A 79 -0.84 -16.85 1.32
C THR A 79 0.26 -15.87 1.75
N ARG A 80 -0.10 -14.77 2.43
CA ARG A 80 0.81 -13.74 2.96
C ARG A 80 0.90 -13.75 4.49
N GLY A 81 0.48 -14.84 5.13
CA GLY A 81 0.51 -14.98 6.59
C GLY A 81 -0.65 -14.32 7.33
N LEU A 82 -1.70 -13.91 6.62
CA LEU A 82 -2.91 -13.29 7.18
C LEU A 82 -4.09 -14.26 7.04
N GLY A 83 -4.11 -15.28 7.88
CA GLY A 83 -5.07 -16.40 7.77
C GLY A 83 -6.47 -16.15 8.34
N ASP A 84 -6.68 -15.06 9.09
CA ASP A 84 -7.96 -14.76 9.72
C ASP A 84 -8.82 -13.86 8.81
N VAL A 85 -10.11 -14.16 8.70
CA VAL A 85 -11.08 -13.30 8.00
C VAL A 85 -11.13 -11.91 8.63
N ALA A 86 -10.88 -11.80 9.94
CA ALA A 86 -10.76 -10.50 10.62
C ALA A 86 -9.55 -9.68 10.12
N ASP A 87 -8.47 -10.32 9.67
CA ASP A 87 -7.31 -9.62 9.09
C ASP A 87 -7.68 -8.97 7.75
N LEU A 88 -8.44 -9.69 6.91
CA LEU A 88 -8.98 -9.13 5.68
C LEU A 88 -9.85 -7.91 5.97
N VAL A 89 -10.87 -8.06 6.80
CA VAL A 89 -11.84 -6.99 7.05
C VAL A 89 -11.17 -5.78 7.70
N ALA A 90 -10.23 -6.00 8.63
CA ALA A 90 -9.51 -4.91 9.27
C ALA A 90 -8.59 -4.18 8.30
N LEU A 91 -7.72 -4.88 7.56
CA LEU A 91 -6.77 -4.23 6.66
C LEU A 91 -7.44 -3.56 5.46
N SER A 92 -8.60 -4.05 5.00
CA SER A 92 -9.44 -3.30 4.05
C SER A 92 -9.90 -1.94 4.61
N GLY A 93 -10.00 -1.81 5.93
CA GLY A 93 -10.26 -0.54 6.61
C GLY A 93 -9.18 0.52 6.40
N ALA A 94 -8.00 0.19 5.89
CA ALA A 94 -7.02 1.18 5.46
C ALA A 94 -7.56 2.12 4.36
N HIS A 95 -8.59 1.69 3.61
CA HIS A 95 -9.34 2.52 2.66
C HIS A 95 -10.17 3.64 3.34
N THR A 96 -10.13 3.77 4.67
CA THR A 96 -10.67 4.94 5.39
C THR A 96 -9.94 6.24 5.02
N ILE A 97 -8.73 6.16 4.45
CA ILE A 97 -8.00 7.30 3.91
C ILE A 97 -7.56 7.05 2.47
N GLY A 98 -7.34 8.14 1.75
CA GLY A 98 -6.76 8.11 0.41
C GLY A 98 -7.79 8.02 -0.71
N ARG A 99 -7.28 7.81 -1.93
CA ARG A 99 -8.06 7.99 -3.17
C ARG A 99 -7.79 6.87 -4.16
N SER A 100 -8.75 6.65 -5.04
CA SER A 100 -8.67 5.70 -6.14
C SER A 100 -8.92 6.38 -7.48
N HIS A 101 -8.27 5.87 -8.53
CA HIS A 101 -8.57 6.23 -9.91
C HIS A 101 -9.85 5.56 -10.40
N CYS A 102 -10.53 6.19 -11.35
CA CYS A 102 -11.77 5.69 -11.95
C CYS A 102 -11.66 4.28 -12.54
N GLY A 103 -10.50 3.91 -13.09
CA GLY A 103 -10.28 2.56 -13.64
C GLY A 103 -10.45 1.44 -12.60
N SER A 104 -10.10 1.71 -11.34
CA SER A 104 -10.17 0.72 -10.25
C SER A 104 -11.59 0.41 -9.76
N PHE A 105 -12.58 1.22 -10.14
CA PHE A 105 -13.99 1.02 -9.80
C PHE A 105 -14.91 1.22 -11.02
N ALA A 106 -14.38 1.01 -12.23
CA ALA A 106 -15.14 1.19 -13.46
C ALA A 106 -16.39 0.28 -13.53
N ASP A 107 -16.33 -0.91 -12.91
CA ASP A 107 -17.46 -1.82 -12.82
C ASP A 107 -18.58 -1.28 -11.91
N ARG A 108 -18.26 -0.41 -10.94
CA ARG A 108 -19.22 0.32 -10.10
C ARG A 108 -19.75 1.56 -10.81
N SER A 109 -18.87 2.38 -11.38
CA SER A 109 -19.26 3.62 -12.04
C SER A 109 -20.08 3.42 -13.32
N ARG A 110 -20.05 2.21 -13.92
CA ARG A 110 -20.92 1.85 -15.06
C ARG A 110 -22.31 1.37 -14.64
N ARG A 111 -22.56 1.14 -13.34
CA ARG A 111 -23.88 0.71 -12.87
C ARG A 111 -24.80 1.91 -12.67
N ALA A 112 -26.04 1.76 -13.10
CA ALA A 112 -27.10 2.75 -12.90
C ALA A 112 -28.13 2.32 -11.83
N ASP A 113 -27.89 1.18 -11.17
CA ASP A 113 -28.80 0.51 -10.23
C ASP A 113 -28.89 1.23 -8.88
N ASP A 114 -27.87 2.00 -8.48
CA ASP A 114 -27.88 2.75 -7.22
C ASP A 114 -27.39 4.20 -7.33
N THR A 115 -27.86 5.04 -6.39
CA THR A 115 -27.58 6.48 -6.34
C THR A 115 -26.10 6.79 -6.20
N PHE A 116 -25.34 5.98 -5.46
CA PHE A 116 -23.92 6.21 -5.25
C PHE A 116 -23.11 5.85 -6.49
N SER A 117 -23.43 4.75 -7.16
CA SER A 117 -22.81 4.36 -8.44
C SER A 117 -23.00 5.45 -9.52
N ARG A 118 -24.17 6.10 -9.58
CA ARG A 118 -24.39 7.29 -10.43
C ARG A 118 -23.51 8.49 -10.06
N LYS A 119 -23.23 8.72 -8.77
CA LYS A 119 -22.29 9.76 -8.33
C LYS A 119 -20.85 9.44 -8.73
N LEU A 120 -20.44 8.16 -8.64
CA LEU A 120 -19.14 7.71 -9.12
C LEU A 120 -19.01 7.93 -10.63
N ALA A 121 -20.04 7.58 -11.40
CA ALA A 121 -20.11 7.83 -12.84
C ALA A 121 -19.92 9.32 -13.18
N ALA A 122 -20.65 10.19 -12.48
CA ALA A 122 -20.59 11.63 -12.67
C ALA A 122 -19.24 12.26 -12.25
N ASN A 123 -18.53 11.69 -11.27
CA ASN A 123 -17.16 12.14 -10.97
C ASN A 123 -16.19 11.73 -12.09
N CYS A 124 -16.30 10.50 -12.60
CA CYS A 124 -15.41 9.97 -13.61
C CYS A 124 -15.63 10.53 -15.02
N SER A 125 -16.83 11.02 -15.34
CA SER A 125 -17.09 11.66 -16.63
C SER A 125 -16.46 13.05 -16.79
N LYS A 126 -16.01 13.67 -15.69
CA LYS A 126 -15.45 15.02 -15.72
C LYS A 126 -14.03 15.07 -16.30
N HIS A 127 -13.19 14.09 -15.98
CA HIS A 127 -11.82 13.99 -16.48
C HIS A 127 -11.26 12.57 -16.22
N PRO A 128 -10.47 11.99 -17.15
CA PRO A 128 -9.91 10.64 -16.97
C PRO A 128 -9.05 10.48 -15.71
N ASP A 129 -8.34 11.53 -15.31
CA ASP A 129 -7.46 11.53 -14.13
C ASP A 129 -8.15 11.90 -12.81
N ARG A 130 -9.49 11.96 -12.78
CA ARG A 130 -10.20 12.23 -11.53
C ARG A 130 -9.93 11.13 -10.51
N LEU A 131 -9.66 11.59 -9.29
CA LEU A 131 -9.57 10.76 -8.12
C LEU A 131 -10.89 10.76 -7.35
N GLN A 132 -11.20 9.64 -6.71
CA GLN A 132 -12.32 9.47 -5.82
C GLN A 132 -11.79 9.12 -4.43
N ASN A 133 -12.21 9.85 -3.39
CA ASN A 133 -11.91 9.47 -2.01
C ASN A 133 -12.53 8.11 -1.72
N LEU A 134 -11.73 7.19 -1.15
CA LEU A 134 -12.16 5.84 -0.82
C LEU A 134 -13.16 5.84 0.35
N ASP A 135 -12.93 6.71 1.33
CA ASP A 135 -13.92 7.08 2.35
C ASP A 135 -14.65 8.35 1.93
N VAL A 136 -15.97 8.28 1.80
CA VAL A 136 -16.81 9.42 1.44
C VAL A 136 -17.40 10.17 2.64
N VAL A 137 -17.12 9.68 3.86
CA VAL A 137 -17.53 10.29 5.12
C VAL A 137 -16.40 11.15 5.67
N THR A 138 -15.19 10.58 5.77
CA THR A 138 -14.02 11.19 6.43
C THR A 138 -12.73 10.96 5.64
N PRO A 139 -12.56 11.56 4.44
CA PRO A 139 -11.52 11.19 3.47
C PRO A 139 -10.06 11.18 3.93
N ASP A 140 -9.74 12.02 4.92
CA ASP A 140 -8.37 12.28 5.37
C ASP A 140 -8.14 11.87 6.85
N LEU A 141 -9.17 11.33 7.52
CA LEU A 141 -9.08 10.85 8.90
C LEU A 141 -9.08 9.32 8.91
N PHE A 142 -8.11 8.74 9.62
CA PHE A 142 -8.09 7.31 9.86
C PHE A 142 -9.09 6.98 10.96
N ASP A 143 -10.31 6.58 10.60
CA ASP A 143 -11.38 6.25 11.53
C ASP A 143 -12.24 5.08 11.03
N ASN A 144 -13.48 4.94 11.54
CA ASN A 144 -14.39 3.89 11.09
C ASN A 144 -15.47 4.37 10.10
N GLY A 145 -15.27 5.55 9.48
CA GLY A 145 -16.10 6.13 8.42
C GLY A 145 -16.27 5.17 7.26
N TYR A 146 -15.19 4.51 6.85
CA TYR A 146 -15.18 3.44 5.85
C TYR A 146 -16.28 2.41 6.08
N TYR A 147 -16.34 1.79 7.27
CA TYR A 147 -17.33 0.75 7.57
C TYR A 147 -18.76 1.30 7.66
N LYS A 148 -18.93 2.55 8.10
CA LYS A 148 -20.23 3.23 8.09
C LYS A 148 -20.72 3.44 6.66
N ALA A 149 -19.84 3.88 5.76
CA ALA A 149 -20.13 4.05 4.33
C ALA A 149 -20.50 2.71 3.68
N LEU A 150 -19.78 1.62 3.97
CA LEU A 150 -20.11 0.29 3.43
C LEU A 150 -21.54 -0.15 3.81
N ARG A 151 -21.93 0.08 5.06
CA ARG A 151 -23.29 -0.24 5.54
C ARG A 151 -24.39 0.60 4.89
N SER A 152 -24.04 1.78 4.39
CA SER A 152 -24.93 2.64 3.60
C SER A 152 -24.82 2.40 2.09
N ASN A 153 -24.18 1.29 1.66
CA ASN A 153 -23.95 0.96 0.24
C ASN A 153 -23.11 2.01 -0.52
N GLN A 154 -22.22 2.70 0.21
CA GLN A 154 -21.36 3.78 -0.30
C GLN A 154 -19.87 3.41 -0.35
N GLY A 155 -19.53 2.12 -0.37
CA GLY A 155 -18.16 1.69 -0.69
C GLY A 155 -17.81 2.03 -2.14
N VAL A 156 -16.57 2.43 -2.41
CA VAL A 156 -16.13 2.81 -3.77
C VAL A 156 -15.78 1.58 -4.60
N LEU A 157 -15.01 0.66 -4.04
CA LEU A 157 -14.56 -0.54 -4.75
C LEU A 157 -15.57 -1.68 -4.61
N THR A 158 -15.61 -2.57 -5.61
CA THR A 158 -16.43 -3.78 -5.52
C THR A 158 -15.90 -4.76 -4.48
N SER A 159 -14.58 -4.85 -4.32
CA SER A 159 -13.93 -5.61 -3.24
C SER A 159 -14.39 -5.15 -1.84
N ASP A 160 -14.55 -3.85 -1.62
CA ASP A 160 -15.05 -3.31 -0.35
C ASP A 160 -16.52 -3.70 -0.12
N MET A 161 -17.36 -3.52 -1.14
CA MET A 161 -18.78 -3.88 -1.06
C MET A 161 -19.03 -5.38 -0.95
N ALA A 162 -18.07 -6.22 -1.36
CA ALA A 162 -18.15 -7.65 -1.15
C ALA A 162 -18.09 -8.02 0.35
N LEU A 163 -17.36 -7.23 1.17
CA LEU A 163 -17.20 -7.49 2.61
C LEU A 163 -18.51 -7.31 3.37
N VAL A 164 -19.35 -6.34 3.00
CA VAL A 164 -20.63 -6.11 3.68
C VAL A 164 -21.72 -7.10 3.24
N LYS A 165 -21.62 -7.64 2.03
CA LYS A 165 -22.61 -8.59 1.47
C LYS A 165 -22.34 -10.05 1.82
N ASN A 166 -21.10 -10.39 2.18
CA ASN A 166 -20.71 -11.76 2.47
C ASN A 166 -21.00 -12.16 3.93
N LYS A 167 -21.57 -13.35 4.12
CA LYS A 167 -22.01 -13.88 5.42
C LYS A 167 -20.88 -14.02 6.45
N THR A 168 -19.64 -14.28 6.03
CA THR A 168 -18.51 -14.50 6.95
C THR A 168 -17.87 -13.18 7.41
N THR A 169 -17.97 -12.12 6.62
CA THR A 169 -17.35 -10.81 6.92
C THR A 169 -18.35 -9.77 7.44
N ALA A 170 -19.64 -9.88 7.10
CA ALA A 170 -20.65 -8.85 7.39
C ALA A 170 -20.78 -8.53 8.89
N ALA A 171 -20.67 -9.53 9.76
CA ALA A 171 -20.72 -9.33 11.21
C ALA A 171 -19.53 -8.49 11.72
N ILE A 172 -18.34 -8.70 11.15
CA ILE A 172 -17.12 -7.95 11.50
C ILE A 172 -17.24 -6.50 10.99
N VAL A 173 -17.70 -6.31 9.76
CA VAL A 173 -18.00 -4.96 9.20
C VAL A 173 -18.98 -4.21 10.09
N LYS A 174 -20.07 -4.87 10.53
CA LYS A 174 -21.04 -4.27 11.45
C LYS A 174 -20.39 -3.85 12.77
N ARG A 175 -19.57 -4.73 13.36
CA ARG A 175 -18.87 -4.46 14.61
C ARG A 175 -17.94 -3.25 14.49
N PHE A 176 -17.16 -3.16 13.40
CA PHE A 176 -16.24 -2.05 13.17
C PHE A 176 -16.96 -0.73 12.89
N ALA A 177 -18.10 -0.77 12.18
CA ALA A 177 -18.95 0.41 12.01
C ALA A 177 -19.53 0.93 13.35
N GLN A 178 -19.80 0.04 14.31
CA GLN A 178 -20.35 0.38 15.62
C GLN A 178 -19.29 0.80 16.64
N SER A 179 -18.06 0.29 16.53
CA SER A 179 -16.98 0.55 17.49
C SER A 179 -15.66 0.81 16.77
N LYS A 180 -15.24 2.08 16.78
CA LYS A 180 -13.92 2.51 16.30
C LYS A 180 -12.79 1.77 17.04
N ASP A 181 -12.93 1.57 18.35
CA ASP A 181 -11.92 0.89 19.15
C ASP A 181 -11.79 -0.59 18.77
N ALA A 182 -12.90 -1.27 18.44
CA ALA A 182 -12.85 -2.65 17.96
C ALA A 182 -12.12 -2.75 16.61
N PHE A 183 -12.37 -1.79 15.71
CA PHE A 183 -11.62 -1.68 14.45
C PHE A 183 -10.13 -1.45 14.73
N PHE A 184 -9.79 -0.44 15.53
CA PHE A 184 -8.41 -0.04 15.79
C PHE A 184 -7.59 -1.16 16.44
N ARG A 185 -8.15 -1.88 17.42
CA ARG A 185 -7.47 -3.03 18.03
C ARG A 185 -7.17 -4.15 17.03
N GLN A 186 -8.14 -4.49 16.18
CA GLN A 186 -7.90 -5.52 15.17
C GLN A 186 -6.94 -5.02 14.09
N PHE A 187 -7.08 -3.78 13.64
CA PHE A 187 -6.21 -3.17 12.63
C PHE A 187 -4.74 -3.17 13.07
N ALA A 188 -4.46 -2.76 14.31
CA ALA A 188 -3.12 -2.81 14.89
C ALA A 188 -2.56 -4.24 14.86
N ARG A 189 -3.32 -5.23 15.37
CA ARG A 189 -2.92 -6.64 15.35
C ARG A 189 -2.65 -7.17 13.93
N SER A 190 -3.50 -6.82 12.97
CA SER A 190 -3.35 -7.26 11.57
C SER A 190 -2.18 -6.56 10.87
N MET A 191 -1.89 -5.30 11.18
CA MET A 191 -0.69 -4.61 10.72
C MET A 191 0.59 -5.20 11.30
N GLU A 192 0.60 -5.61 12.58
CA GLU A 192 1.75 -6.31 13.19
C GLU A 192 2.01 -7.66 12.52
N LYS A 193 0.96 -8.40 12.18
CA LYS A 193 1.08 -9.64 11.39
C LYS A 193 1.62 -9.35 9.99
N LEU A 194 1.08 -8.35 9.29
CA LEU A 194 1.51 -7.97 7.94
C LEU A 194 2.99 -7.54 7.93
N ALA A 195 3.42 -6.79 8.95
CA ALA A 195 4.81 -6.37 9.08
C ALA A 195 5.78 -7.54 9.36
N ARG A 196 5.27 -8.70 9.80
CA ARG A 196 6.01 -9.95 9.99
C ARG A 196 5.72 -10.98 8.89
N ALA A 197 5.07 -10.58 7.80
CA ALA A 197 4.69 -11.49 6.73
C ALA A 197 5.93 -12.23 6.18
N PRO A 198 5.83 -13.55 5.91
CA PRO A 198 6.94 -14.34 5.42
C PRO A 198 7.49 -13.77 4.10
N LYS A 199 8.81 -13.60 4.05
CA LYS A 199 9.51 -13.25 2.81
C LYS A 199 9.81 -14.55 2.04
N PRO A 200 9.47 -14.66 0.75
CA PRO A 200 9.64 -15.92 0.01
C PRO A 200 11.05 -16.51 0.03
N ALA A 201 12.08 -15.65 0.04
CA ALA A 201 13.49 -16.05 0.12
C ALA A 201 14.11 -15.83 1.52
N GLY A 202 13.28 -15.59 2.53
CA GLY A 202 13.75 -15.12 3.85
C GLY A 202 14.21 -13.67 3.84
N ASN A 203 14.92 -13.27 4.90
CA ASN A 203 15.46 -11.91 5.05
C ASN A 203 16.85 -11.77 4.42
N VAL A 204 16.94 -12.03 3.11
CA VAL A 204 18.16 -11.94 2.33
C VAL A 204 18.10 -10.69 1.46
N GLY A 205 19.12 -9.84 1.54
CA GLY A 205 19.13 -8.57 0.84
C GLY A 205 20.29 -7.68 1.25
N GLU A 206 20.12 -6.38 1.06
CA GLU A 206 21.12 -5.36 1.40
C GLU A 206 20.49 -4.20 2.18
N ILE A 207 21.33 -3.30 2.69
CA ILE A 207 20.90 -1.95 3.07
C ILE A 207 21.29 -1.03 1.91
N ARG A 208 20.31 -0.48 1.20
CA ARG A 208 20.59 0.39 0.04
C ARG A 208 21.14 1.73 0.49
N ARG A 209 22.40 2.01 0.16
CA ARG A 209 23.16 3.15 0.71
C ARG A 209 22.82 4.49 0.06
N PHE A 210 22.42 4.45 -1.20
CA PHE A 210 22.35 5.65 -2.04
C PHE A 210 20.97 5.95 -2.59
N SER A 211 20.14 4.93 -2.79
CA SER A 211 18.75 5.11 -3.21
C SER A 211 17.89 3.93 -2.83
N CYS A 212 16.65 4.18 -2.44
CA CYS A 212 15.66 3.14 -2.29
C CYS A 212 15.17 2.54 -3.61
N PHE A 213 15.57 3.06 -4.76
CA PHE A 213 15.10 2.62 -6.09
C PHE A 213 16.15 1.89 -6.91
N ARG A 214 17.40 1.85 -6.45
CA ARG A 214 18.51 1.15 -7.10
C ARG A 214 19.20 0.24 -6.11
N THR A 215 19.66 -0.91 -6.58
CA THR A 215 20.54 -1.74 -5.75
C THR A 215 21.90 -1.08 -5.61
N ASN A 216 22.69 -1.50 -4.62
CA ASN A 216 24.06 -1.00 -4.51
C ASN A 216 24.91 -1.41 -5.73
N ALA A 217 24.63 -2.57 -6.34
CA ALA A 217 25.33 -3.07 -7.53
C ALA A 217 25.06 -2.22 -8.78
N GLN A 218 23.80 -1.87 -9.05
CA GLN A 218 23.42 -1.05 -10.22
C GLN A 218 24.05 0.34 -10.22
N ARG A 219 24.51 0.84 -9.07
CA ARG A 219 25.26 2.09 -9.01
C ARG A 219 26.75 1.90 -9.29
N ALA A 220 27.32 0.75 -8.96
CA ALA A 220 28.71 0.44 -9.31
C ALA A 220 28.86 0.38 -10.84
N ASP A 221 27.88 -0.22 -11.54
CA ASP A 221 27.87 -0.28 -13.00
C ASP A 221 27.78 1.12 -13.63
N ALA A 222 26.86 1.97 -13.14
CA ALA A 222 26.70 3.34 -13.64
C ALA A 222 27.91 4.25 -13.34
N ALA A 223 28.62 4.04 -12.22
CA ALA A 223 29.84 4.78 -11.91
C ALA A 223 31.03 4.34 -12.78
N GLY A 224 31.09 3.04 -13.15
CA GLY A 224 32.09 2.54 -14.09
C GLY A 224 31.84 2.96 -15.55
N GLU A 225 30.58 3.25 -15.92
CA GLU A 225 30.24 3.86 -17.21
C GLU A 225 30.65 5.34 -17.28
N GLU A 226 30.45 6.12 -16.21
CA GLU A 226 30.89 7.54 -16.16
C GLU A 226 32.42 7.69 -16.16
N GLU A 227 33.18 6.79 -15.51
CA GLU A 227 34.66 6.79 -15.57
C GLU A 227 35.21 6.37 -16.95
N GLY A 228 34.40 5.75 -17.81
CA GLY A 228 34.79 5.33 -19.16
C GLY A 228 34.62 6.39 -20.25
N GLU A 229 33.95 7.51 -19.97
CA GLU A 229 33.73 8.62 -20.92
C GLU A 229 34.78 9.75 -20.79
N GLU A 230 35.63 9.75 -19.77
CA GLU A 230 36.65 10.80 -19.57
C GLU A 230 38.01 10.53 -20.29
N GLU A 231 38.19 9.41 -21.01
CA GLU A 231 39.48 9.07 -21.65
C GLU A 231 39.62 9.42 -23.16
N GLU A 232 38.62 10.00 -23.85
CA GLU A 232 38.72 10.29 -25.30
C GLU A 232 38.86 11.76 -25.74
N GLU A 233 39.02 12.73 -24.83
CA GLU A 233 39.35 14.11 -25.22
C GLU A 233 40.69 14.60 -24.67
N GLY A 234 41.78 14.23 -25.35
CA GLY A 234 43.05 14.92 -25.15
C GLY A 234 44.25 14.24 -25.80
N PHE A 235 44.58 14.61 -27.03
CA PHE A 235 45.83 15.31 -27.38
C PHE A 235 46.04 15.27 -28.90
N ALA A 236 45.67 16.36 -29.57
CA ALA A 236 46.33 16.75 -30.81
C ALA A 236 47.67 17.41 -30.45
N ALA A 237 48.79 16.86 -30.93
CA ALA A 237 50.00 17.63 -31.20
C ALA A 237 50.83 16.96 -32.30
N SER A 238 51.35 17.84 -33.15
CA SER A 238 52.00 17.64 -34.45
C SER A 238 53.31 16.86 -34.45
N ALA A 239 53.59 16.20 -35.58
CA ALA A 239 54.80 16.37 -36.40
C ALA A 239 54.57 15.75 -37.79
#